data_AF-M4C8Z1-F1
#
_entry.id   AF-M4C8Z1-F1
#
_cell.length_a   1.000
_cell.length_b   1.000
_cell.length_c   1.000
_cell.angle_alpha   90.00
_cell.angle_beta   90.00
_cell.angle_gamma   90.00
#
_symmetry.space_group_name_H-M   'P 1'
#
loop_
_entity.id
_entity.type
_entity.pdbx_description
1 polymer ?
#
loop_
_entity_poly.entity_id
_entity_poly.type
_entity_poly.pdbx_seq_one_letter_code
_entity_poly.pdbx_strand_id
1 'polypeptide(L)'
;MRGIRESYSIVYDPKENKWEMNEVLNSKDWEGGCVVDDVLYYLDCSDKALRAYDPKQSRWSVVYGLDEFLAAETTQSKWANAVKCGEKKLALFFLKTHDGKKVICCAEIALERRQGGEIWGKMESFDAVIEDGGLFDVMKCVAVTV
;
A
#
# COMPACT_ATOMS: atom_id res chain seq x y z
N MET A 1 19.01 2.78 -18.99
CA MET A 1 18.63 4.06 -18.39
C MET A 1 17.17 3.97 -17.98
N ARG A 2 16.88 3.80 -16.69
CA ARG A 2 15.50 3.93 -16.19
C ARG A 2 15.29 5.43 -16.02
N GLY A 3 14.38 6.02 -16.79
CA GLY A 3 13.93 7.38 -16.54
C GLY A 3 13.34 7.41 -15.14
N ILE A 4 13.97 8.13 -14.23
CA ILE A 4 13.40 8.42 -12.93
C ILE A 4 12.24 9.37 -13.24
N ARG A 5 11.01 8.86 -13.21
CA ARG A 5 9.84 9.73 -13.13
C ARG A 5 9.98 10.41 -11.76
N GLU A 6 10.24 11.69 -11.74
CA GLU A 6 10.17 12.47 -10.50
C GLU A 6 8.70 12.60 -10.15
N SER A 7 8.20 11.67 -9.34
CA SER A 7 6.86 11.71 -8.78
C SER A 7 6.83 12.73 -7.65
N TYR A 8 6.11 13.83 -7.82
CA TYR A 8 5.90 14.81 -6.75
C TYR A 8 4.50 14.64 -6.16
N SER A 9 4.45 14.39 -4.85
CA SER A 9 3.24 14.51 -4.04
C SER A 9 3.07 15.97 -3.61
N ILE A 10 1.83 16.46 -3.74
CA ILE A 10 1.44 17.80 -3.33
C ILE A 10 0.24 17.63 -2.38
N VAL A 11 0.31 18.27 -1.23
CA VAL A 11 -0.78 18.28 -0.25
C VAL A 11 -1.62 19.52 -0.47
N TYR A 12 -2.93 19.34 -0.57
CA TYR A 12 -3.89 20.44 -0.68
C TYR A 12 -4.57 20.68 0.67
N ASP A 13 -4.47 21.90 1.19
CA ASP A 13 -5.30 22.36 2.30
C ASP A 13 -6.53 23.08 1.75
N PRO A 14 -7.74 22.52 1.87
CA PRO A 14 -8.96 23.14 1.38
C PRO A 14 -9.42 24.35 2.21
N LYS A 15 -8.97 24.48 3.48
CA LYS A 15 -9.34 25.61 4.34
C LYS A 15 -8.54 26.86 3.98
N GLU A 16 -7.24 26.67 3.75
CA GLU A 16 -6.31 27.73 3.34
C GLU A 16 -6.27 27.92 1.81
N ASN A 17 -6.96 27.05 1.06
CA ASN A 17 -6.92 26.97 -0.40
C ASN A 17 -5.48 27.00 -0.96
N LYS A 18 -4.62 26.19 -0.35
CA LYS A 18 -3.17 26.20 -0.61
C LYS A 18 -2.67 24.81 -1.00
N TRP A 19 -1.73 24.79 -1.93
CA TRP A 19 -0.96 23.60 -2.31
C TRP A 19 0.44 23.70 -1.71
N GLU A 20 0.89 22.65 -1.03
CA GLU A 20 2.21 22.59 -0.42
C GLU A 20 2.95 21.30 -0.80
N MET A 21 4.24 21.43 -1.07
CA MET A 21 5.12 20.27 -1.17
C MET A 21 5.44 19.75 0.23
N ASN A 22 5.41 18.44 0.40
CA ASN A 22 5.83 17.80 1.64
C ASN A 22 7.07 16.94 1.34
N GLU A 23 8.24 17.43 1.73
CA GLU A 23 9.52 16.79 1.44
C GLU A 23 9.60 15.37 1.99
N VAL A 24 9.04 15.12 3.19
CA VAL A 24 9.07 13.78 3.77
C VAL A 24 8.14 12.84 3.03
N LEU A 25 6.92 13.28 2.72
CA LEU A 25 6.00 12.49 1.88
C LEU A 25 6.65 12.18 0.52
N ASN A 26 7.36 13.14 -0.06
CA ASN A 26 8.10 13.03 -1.33
C ASN A 26 9.40 12.23 -1.25
N SER A 27 9.86 11.83 -0.06
CA SER A 27 11.03 10.95 0.10
C SER A 27 10.79 9.51 -0.37
N LYS A 28 9.55 9.19 -0.75
CA LYS A 28 9.12 7.88 -1.24
C LYS A 28 8.29 8.03 -2.52
N ASP A 29 8.54 7.15 -3.48
CA ASP A 29 7.73 7.01 -4.69
C ASP A 29 6.56 6.07 -4.38
N TRP A 30 5.51 6.64 -3.79
CA TRP A 30 4.34 5.89 -3.36
C TRP A 30 3.19 6.06 -4.36
N GLU A 31 2.50 4.95 -4.66
CA GLU A 31 1.30 4.91 -5.51
C GLU A 31 0.37 3.83 -4.97
N GLY A 32 -0.93 3.92 -5.29
CA GLY A 32 -1.90 2.90 -4.92
C GLY A 32 -2.10 2.76 -3.40
N GLY A 33 -1.79 3.79 -2.62
CA GLY A 33 -1.95 3.77 -1.17
C GLY A 33 -3.39 4.02 -0.69
N CYS A 34 -3.65 3.73 0.58
CA CYS A 34 -4.91 4.08 1.25
C CYS A 34 -4.68 4.66 2.64
N VAL A 35 -5.66 5.41 3.14
CA VAL A 35 -5.63 5.97 4.50
C VAL A 35 -6.44 5.09 5.46
N VAL A 36 -5.82 4.69 6.58
CA VAL A 36 -6.47 4.03 7.72
C VAL A 36 -6.06 4.74 9.00
N ASP A 37 -7.02 5.18 9.80
CA ASP A 37 -6.81 5.96 11.05
C ASP A 37 -5.85 7.16 10.87
N ASP A 38 -6.06 7.98 9.85
CA ASP A 38 -5.21 9.15 9.49
C ASP A 38 -3.76 8.83 9.08
N VAL A 39 -3.43 7.56 8.84
CA VAL A 39 -2.09 7.15 8.34
C VAL A 39 -2.23 6.63 6.92
N LEU A 40 -1.36 7.10 6.04
CA LEU A 40 -1.30 6.66 4.64
C LEU A 40 -0.42 5.41 4.55
N TYR A 41 -0.98 4.33 4.00
CA TYR A 41 -0.30 3.07 3.77
C TYR A 41 -0.10 2.81 2.28
N TYR A 42 1.06 2.30 1.90
CA TYR A 42 1.29 1.77 0.55
C TYR A 42 2.31 0.63 0.58
N LEU A 43 2.23 -0.27 -0.41
CA LEU A 43 3.23 -1.34 -0.55
C LEU A 43 4.43 -0.82 -1.35
N ASP A 44 5.59 -0.77 -0.71
CA ASP A 44 6.85 -0.60 -1.41
C ASP A 44 7.28 -1.94 -2.02
N CYS A 45 7.01 -2.12 -3.32
CA CYS A 45 7.34 -3.36 -4.02
C CYS A 45 8.86 -3.58 -4.18
N SER A 46 9.67 -2.52 -4.07
CA SER A 46 11.13 -2.64 -4.17
C SER A 46 11.73 -3.20 -2.88
N ASP A 47 11.31 -2.63 -1.74
CA ASP A 47 11.77 -3.05 -0.42
C ASP A 47 10.92 -4.19 0.17
N LYS A 48 9.83 -4.58 -0.52
CA LYS A 48 8.87 -5.61 -0.10
C LYS A 48 8.32 -5.33 1.30
N ALA A 49 7.97 -4.07 1.54
CA ALA A 49 7.54 -3.59 2.84
C ALA A 49 6.26 -2.78 2.71
N LEU A 50 5.29 -3.06 3.58
CA LEU A 50 4.16 -2.17 3.76
C LEU A 50 4.65 -0.95 4.54
N ARG A 51 4.56 0.23 3.94
CA ARG A 51 4.98 1.48 4.55
C ARG A 51 3.79 2.27 5.06
N ALA A 52 4.03 3.05 6.11
CA ALA A 52 3.06 3.91 6.75
C ALA A 52 3.64 5.33 6.91
N TYR A 53 2.94 6.33 6.36
CA TYR A 53 3.22 7.74 6.57
C TYR A 53 2.27 8.30 7.61
N ASP A 54 2.83 8.79 8.71
CA ASP A 54 2.09 9.54 9.73
C ASP A 54 2.26 11.05 9.48
N PRO A 55 1.20 11.75 9.01
CA PRO A 55 1.26 13.19 8.78
C PRO A 55 1.52 14.00 10.06
N LYS A 56 1.09 13.51 11.23
CA LYS A 56 1.26 14.23 12.51
C LYS A 56 2.72 14.25 12.94
N GLN A 57 3.49 13.26 12.51
CA GLN A 57 4.92 13.13 12.83
C GLN A 57 5.82 13.46 11.64
N SER A 58 5.21 13.76 10.48
CA SER A 58 5.87 13.89 9.18
C SER A 58 6.94 12.81 8.99
N ARG A 59 6.52 11.53 9.04
CA ARG A 59 7.43 10.39 9.13
C ARG A 59 6.91 9.19 8.35
N TRP A 60 7.80 8.56 7.58
CA TRP A 60 7.61 7.20 7.08
C TRP A 60 8.10 6.16 8.09
N SER A 61 7.40 5.04 8.15
CA SER A 61 7.76 3.86 8.94
C SER A 61 7.40 2.58 8.19
N VAL A 62 7.95 1.45 8.63
CA VAL A 62 7.60 0.12 8.14
C VAL A 62 6.53 -0.47 9.05
N VAL A 63 5.57 -1.19 8.47
CA VAL A 63 4.62 -2.00 9.22
C VAL A 63 5.25 -3.36 9.49
N TYR A 64 5.48 -3.68 10.76
CA TYR A 64 6.15 -4.91 11.18
C TYR A 64 5.25 -6.14 11.12
N GLY A 65 5.84 -7.34 11.08
CA GLY A 65 5.11 -8.61 11.17
C GLY A 65 4.61 -9.14 9.82
N LEU A 66 5.02 -8.52 8.72
CA LEU A 66 4.62 -8.89 7.35
C LEU A 66 5.81 -9.29 6.47
N ASP A 67 7.04 -9.26 7.00
CA ASP A 67 8.28 -9.37 6.23
C ASP A 67 8.36 -10.69 5.44
N GLU A 68 8.06 -11.82 6.10
CA GLU A 68 8.07 -13.14 5.46
C GLU A 68 7.01 -13.26 4.36
N PHE A 69 5.79 -12.78 4.64
CA PHE A 69 4.67 -12.81 3.70
C PHE A 69 4.97 -11.95 2.46
N LEU A 70 5.39 -10.71 2.65
CA LEU A 70 5.67 -9.80 1.54
C LEU A 70 6.88 -10.27 0.73
N ALA A 71 7.92 -10.79 1.39
CA ALA A 71 9.06 -11.37 0.70
C ALA A 71 8.66 -12.55 -0.19
N ALA A 72 7.77 -13.43 0.28
CA ALA A 72 7.30 -14.58 -0.48
C ALA A 72 6.35 -14.20 -1.62
N GLU A 73 5.37 -13.33 -1.34
CA GLU A 73 4.21 -13.17 -2.22
C GLU A 73 4.32 -12.00 -3.20
N THR A 74 5.11 -10.97 -2.90
CA THR A 74 5.14 -9.74 -3.72
C THR A 74 6.41 -9.59 -4.56
N THR A 75 7.28 -10.61 -4.62
CA THR A 75 8.60 -10.53 -5.26
C THR A 75 8.57 -10.14 -6.75
N GLN A 76 7.52 -10.50 -7.48
CA GLN A 76 7.38 -10.17 -8.92
C GLN A 76 6.39 -9.05 -9.19
N SER A 77 5.77 -8.49 -8.14
CA SER A 77 4.78 -7.45 -8.32
C SER A 77 5.46 -6.13 -8.63
N LYS A 78 4.92 -5.40 -9.62
CA LYS A 78 5.37 -4.04 -9.97
C LYS A 78 4.48 -2.96 -9.38
N TRP A 79 3.23 -3.29 -9.10
CA TRP A 79 2.22 -2.36 -8.62
C TRP A 79 1.27 -3.08 -7.66
N ALA A 80 0.81 -2.35 -6.67
CA ALA A 80 -0.19 -2.81 -5.73
C ALA A 80 -1.15 -1.68 -5.39
N ASN A 81 -2.37 -2.06 -5.02
CA ASN A 81 -3.39 -1.15 -4.54
C ASN A 81 -3.80 -1.56 -3.13
N ALA A 82 -3.73 -0.63 -2.19
CA ALA A 82 -4.26 -0.77 -0.86
C ALA A 82 -5.66 -0.14 -0.79
N VAL A 83 -6.57 -0.76 -0.04
CA VAL A 83 -7.90 -0.22 0.22
C VAL A 83 -8.27 -0.47 1.68
N LYS A 84 -8.84 0.52 2.36
CA LYS A 84 -9.43 0.33 3.68
C LYS A 84 -10.61 -0.63 3.60
N CYS A 85 -10.59 -1.74 4.34
CA CYS A 85 -11.65 -2.76 4.34
C CYS A 85 -12.19 -3.09 5.75
N GLY A 86 -12.05 -2.14 6.68
CA GLY A 86 -12.54 -2.25 8.05
C GLY A 86 -12.05 -1.07 8.88
N GLU A 87 -12.31 -1.08 10.19
CA GLU A 87 -11.84 0.01 11.06
C GLU A 87 -10.31 0.11 11.07
N LYS A 88 -9.64 -1.00 11.40
CA LYS A 88 -8.17 -1.11 11.50
C LYS A 88 -7.62 -2.14 10.53
N LYS A 89 -8.13 -2.13 9.31
CA LYS A 89 -7.81 -3.14 8.31
C LYS A 89 -7.68 -2.51 6.93
N LEU A 90 -6.73 -3.03 6.16
CA LEU A 90 -6.65 -2.80 4.73
C LEU A 90 -6.57 -4.11 3.96
N ALA A 91 -7.01 -4.09 2.71
CA ALA A 91 -6.81 -5.12 1.72
C ALA A 91 -5.71 -4.65 0.75
N LEU A 92 -4.70 -5.49 0.52
CA LEU A 92 -3.70 -5.30 -0.51
C LEU A 92 -4.05 -6.14 -1.73
N PHE A 93 -4.17 -5.48 -2.88
CA PHE A 93 -4.29 -6.12 -4.18
C PHE A 93 -2.97 -6.00 -4.92
N PHE A 94 -2.42 -7.11 -5.39
CA PHE A 94 -1.17 -7.12 -6.15
C PHE A 94 -1.16 -8.24 -7.18
N LEU A 95 -0.33 -8.07 -8.21
CA LEU A 95 -0.15 -9.06 -9.26
C LEU A 95 0.93 -10.05 -8.88
N LYS A 96 0.65 -11.34 -9.06
CA LYS A 96 1.62 -12.43 -8.95
C LYS A 96 1.62 -13.22 -10.26
N THR A 97 2.77 -13.79 -10.61
CA THR A 97 2.85 -14.77 -11.70
C THR A 97 2.77 -16.17 -11.10
N HIS A 98 1.79 -16.96 -11.53
CA HIS A 98 1.64 -18.37 -11.16
C HIS A 98 1.56 -19.20 -12.45
N ASP A 99 2.48 -20.15 -12.63
CA ASP A 99 2.57 -20.99 -13.84
C ASP A 99 2.55 -20.22 -15.18
N GLY A 100 3.21 -19.05 -15.21
CA GLY A 100 3.27 -18.19 -16.39
C GLY A 100 2.01 -17.34 -16.63
N LYS A 101 1.00 -17.44 -15.78
CA LYS A 101 -0.22 -16.61 -15.82
C LYS A 101 -0.16 -15.51 -14.77
N LYS A 102 -0.69 -14.33 -15.10
CA LYS A 102 -0.92 -13.27 -14.12
C LYS A 102 -2.17 -13.60 -13.31
N VAL A 103 -2.04 -13.57 -11.99
CA VAL A 103 -3.15 -13.68 -11.04
C VAL A 103 -3.21 -12.42 -10.18
N ILE A 104 -4.41 -11.96 -9.86
CA ILE A 104 -4.61 -10.89 -8.89
C ILE A 104 -4.83 -11.54 -7.54
N CYS A 105 -3.95 -11.24 -6.60
CA CYS A 105 -4.07 -11.69 -5.23
C CYS A 105 -4.63 -10.57 -4.36
N CYS A 106 -5.36 -10.96 -3.31
CA CYS A 106 -5.83 -10.09 -2.25
C CYS A 106 -5.29 -10.59 -0.92
N ALA A 107 -4.76 -9.69 -0.09
CA ALA A 107 -4.38 -9.99 1.28
C ALA A 107 -5.07 -9.01 2.23
N GLU A 108 -5.85 -9.51 3.17
CA GLU A 108 -6.40 -8.69 4.24
C GLU A 108 -5.41 -8.62 5.40
N ILE A 109 -5.14 -7.40 5.84
CA ILE A 109 -4.15 -7.10 6.87
C ILE A 109 -4.82 -6.27 7.96
N ALA A 110 -4.90 -6.86 9.15
CA ALA A 110 -5.23 -6.13 10.37
C ALA A 110 -4.04 -5.30 10.84
N LEU A 111 -4.31 -4.09 11.32
CA LEU A 111 -3.32 -3.11 11.76
C LEU A 111 -3.46 -2.86 13.26
N GLU A 112 -2.32 -2.84 13.95
CA GLU A 112 -2.20 -2.56 15.37
C GLU A 112 -1.17 -1.45 15.59
N ARG A 113 -1.54 -0.39 16.32
CA ARG A 113 -0.56 0.60 16.82
C ARG A 113 -0.12 0.22 18.22
N ARG A 114 1.19 0.13 18.42
CA ARG A 114 1.80 -0.22 19.71
C ARG A 114 2.43 1.00 20.37
N GLN A 115 2.84 0.82 21.63
CA GLN A 115 3.57 1.85 22.37
C GLN A 115 4.83 2.27 21.60
N GLY A 116 5.17 3.56 21.65
CA GLY A 116 6.27 4.12 20.85
C GLY A 116 5.92 4.48 19.40
N GLY A 117 4.67 4.26 18.98
CA GLY A 117 4.21 4.63 17.64
C GLY A 117 4.59 3.63 16.55
N GLU A 118 5.03 2.43 16.93
CA GLU A 118 5.20 1.32 16.01
C GLU A 118 3.84 0.85 15.48
N ILE A 119 3.83 0.42 14.22
CA ILE A 119 2.65 -0.14 13.57
C ILE A 119 2.97 -1.58 13.17
N TRP A 120 2.11 -2.50 13.59
CA TRP A 120 2.21 -3.91 13.30
C TRP A 120 1.06 -4.34 12.40
N GLY A 121 1.37 -5.24 11.47
CA GLY A 121 0.44 -5.87 10.56
C GLY A 121 0.31 -7.34 10.87
N LYS A 122 -0.91 -7.87 10.77
CA LYS A 122 -1.19 -9.30 10.79
C LYS A 122 -2.02 -9.65 9.57
N MET A 123 -1.51 -10.53 8.73
CA MET A 123 -2.28 -11.12 7.64
C MET A 123 -3.42 -11.96 8.22
N GLU A 124 -4.67 -11.61 7.88
CA GLU A 124 -5.86 -12.34 8.30
C GLU A 124 -6.35 -13.31 7.23
N SER A 125 -6.22 -12.93 5.96
CA SER A 125 -6.53 -13.78 4.81
C SER A 125 -5.63 -13.44 3.63
N PHE A 126 -5.47 -14.42 2.74
CA PHE A 126 -4.76 -14.28 1.47
C PHE A 126 -5.37 -15.23 0.45
N ASP A 127 -5.77 -14.71 -0.70
CA ASP A 127 -6.41 -15.51 -1.76
C ASP A 127 -6.14 -14.93 -3.16
N ALA A 128 -6.19 -15.79 -4.17
CA ALA A 128 -6.22 -15.40 -5.57
C ALA A 128 -7.67 -15.09 -5.98
N VAL A 129 -7.96 -13.82 -6.25
CA VAL A 129 -9.32 -13.37 -6.53
C VAL A 129 -9.66 -13.39 -8.03
N ILE A 130 -8.66 -13.38 -8.91
CA ILE A 130 -8.83 -13.46 -10.36
C ILE A 130 -7.70 -14.30 -10.96
N GLU A 131 -8.06 -15.41 -11.62
CA GLU A 131 -7.13 -16.40 -12.19
C GLU A 131 -7.30 -16.66 -13.70
N ASP A 132 -8.07 -15.82 -14.40
CA ASP A 132 -8.51 -16.08 -15.79
C ASP A 132 -7.36 -16.11 -16.84
N GLY A 133 -6.11 -15.86 -16.42
CA GLY A 133 -4.93 -15.97 -17.30
C GLY A 133 -4.86 -14.91 -18.42
N GLY A 134 -5.79 -13.98 -18.44
CA GLY A 134 -5.78 -12.78 -19.27
C GLY A 134 -4.78 -11.72 -18.80
N LEU A 135 -4.52 -10.75 -19.68
CA LEU A 135 -3.73 -9.56 -19.38
C LEU A 135 -4.61 -8.54 -18.64
N PHE A 136 -4.70 -8.67 -17.31
CA PHE A 136 -5.39 -7.71 -16.46
C PHE A 136 -4.40 -6.78 -15.76
N ASP A 137 -4.77 -5.51 -15.65
CA ASP A 137 -4.15 -4.54 -14.77
C ASP A 137 -5.19 -4.00 -13.79
N VAL A 138 -4.82 -3.92 -12.52
CA VAL A 138 -5.67 -3.35 -11.47
C VAL A 138 -5.56 -1.84 -11.55
N MET A 139 -6.59 -1.18 -12.09
CA MET A 139 -6.59 0.28 -12.23
C MET A 139 -6.93 0.99 -10.92
N LYS A 140 -7.99 0.53 -10.23
CA LYS A 140 -8.46 1.13 -8.97
C LYS A 140 -9.26 0.11 -8.18
N CYS A 141 -9.00 0.04 -6.89
CA CYS A 141 -9.81 -0.71 -5.94
C CYS A 141 -10.58 0.30 -5.06
N VAL A 142 -11.84 0.00 -4.74
CA VAL A 142 -12.73 0.89 -3.98
C VAL A 142 -13.43 0.10 -2.89
N ALA A 143 -13.52 0.67 -1.69
CA ALA A 143 -14.33 0.11 -0.61
C ALA A 143 -15.80 0.44 -0.85
N VAL A 144 -16.68 -0.56 -0.82
CA VAL A 144 -18.13 -0.38 -0.89
C VAL A 144 -18.68 -0.48 0.53
N THR A 145 -19.28 0.59 1.04
CA THR A 145 -20.09 0.55 2.26
C THR A 145 -21.45 -0.03 1.90
N VAL A 146 -21.80 -1.17 2.52
CA VAL A 146 -23.12 -1.80 2.43
C VAL A 146 -24.00 -1.33 3.58
#